data_AF-S7Q4D5-F1
#
_entry.id   AF-S7Q4D5-F1
#
_cell.length_a   1.000
_cell.length_b   1.000
_cell.length_c   1.000
_cell.angle_alpha   90.00
_cell.angle_beta   90.00
_cell.angle_gamma   90.00
#
_symmetry.space_group_name_H-M   'P 1'
#
loop_
_entity.id
_entity.type
_entity.pdbx_description
1 polymer ?
#
loop_
_entity_poly.entity_id
_entity_poly.type
_entity_poly.pdbx_seq_one_letter_code
_entity_poly.pdbx_strand_id
1 'polypeptide(L)'
;MGLSREQSGLLMPPLLLLICLPLGTGLERINYVPQLSPATLAGTLTHSTFTLEQPRGQFSRLNISDFDPIWLVVAHSNASQNFIAPQRVEDSPVPADFPQKGYYLTLMANRALYPGGQPGNQLRVLRVGNDTGCSPTTRGCNHPLPGPGPYRVKFLVMSDRGPVAETDWSSDTRLQQAEALQAAPGLRSAGTVVIIAILSVLLAVLLTALLGLLIYTW
;
A
#
# COMPACT_ATOMS: atom_id res chain seq x y z
N MET A 1 -34.84 -83.54 7.34
CA MET A 1 -35.52 -82.51 6.51
C MET A 1 -35.68 -81.25 7.35
N GLY A 2 -35.15 -80.13 6.86
CA GLY A 2 -35.70 -78.79 7.17
C GLY A 2 -35.05 -77.97 8.28
N LEU A 3 -34.41 -76.89 7.82
CA LEU A 3 -34.47 -75.51 8.33
C LEU A 3 -33.39 -74.99 9.31
N SER A 4 -32.48 -74.21 8.71
CA SER A 4 -32.21 -72.79 9.04
C SER A 4 -31.47 -72.49 10.34
N ARG A 5 -30.49 -71.59 10.42
CA ARG A 5 -30.27 -70.35 9.69
C ARG A 5 -28.84 -69.90 10.00
N GLU A 6 -28.08 -69.56 8.96
CA GLU A 6 -26.70 -69.07 9.07
C GLU A 6 -26.62 -67.77 9.88
N GLN A 7 -25.72 -67.76 10.88
CA GLN A 7 -25.20 -66.55 11.51
C GLN A 7 -24.10 -66.00 10.60
N SER A 8 -24.49 -65.08 9.71
CA SER A 8 -23.53 -64.35 8.88
C SER A 8 -22.85 -63.28 9.74
N GLY A 9 -21.56 -63.49 10.01
CA GLY A 9 -20.70 -62.53 10.70
C GLY A 9 -20.49 -61.28 9.85
N LEU A 10 -21.06 -60.16 10.29
CA LEU A 10 -20.66 -58.84 9.81
C LEU A 10 -19.54 -58.29 10.72
N LEU A 11 -18.32 -58.74 10.45
CA LEU A 11 -17.12 -58.00 10.81
C LEU A 11 -17.06 -56.74 9.91
N MET A 12 -17.57 -55.63 10.43
CA MET A 12 -17.37 -54.31 9.82
C MET A 12 -15.89 -53.95 9.93
N PRO A 13 -15.15 -53.76 8.83
CA PRO A 13 -13.76 -53.30 8.91
C PRO A 13 -13.77 -51.82 9.30
N PRO A 14 -12.95 -51.38 10.28
CA PRO A 14 -12.78 -49.97 10.59
C PRO A 14 -11.81 -49.37 9.55
N LEU A 15 -12.21 -49.31 8.29
CA LEU A 15 -11.38 -48.78 7.20
C LEU A 15 -12.20 -47.97 6.20
N LEU A 16 -13.16 -47.19 6.68
CA LEU A 16 -13.90 -46.25 5.84
C LEU A 16 -14.24 -44.94 6.58
N LEU A 17 -13.28 -44.40 7.33
CA LEU A 17 -13.41 -43.12 8.04
C LEU A 17 -12.25 -42.17 7.73
N LEU A 18 -11.64 -42.32 6.55
CA LEU A 18 -10.41 -41.62 6.16
C LEU A 18 -10.47 -40.91 4.81
N ILE A 19 -11.66 -40.52 4.33
CA ILE A 19 -11.79 -39.71 3.12
C ILE A 19 -12.89 -38.66 3.31
N CYS A 20 -12.61 -37.66 4.14
CA CYS A 20 -13.19 -36.32 4.09
C CYS A 20 -12.27 -35.33 4.80
N LEU A 21 -10.94 -35.49 4.65
CA LEU A 21 -10.07 -34.34 4.86
C LEU A 21 -10.41 -33.38 3.71
N PRO A 22 -10.82 -32.12 3.98
CA PRO A 22 -10.87 -31.14 2.91
C PRO A 22 -9.49 -31.14 2.28
N LEU A 23 -9.41 -31.45 0.99
CA LEU A 23 -8.20 -31.28 0.21
C LEU A 23 -7.89 -29.79 0.30
N GLY A 24 -7.08 -29.41 1.29
CA GLY A 24 -6.62 -28.04 1.44
C GLY A 24 -5.92 -27.73 0.14
N THR A 25 -6.54 -26.87 -0.67
CA THR A 25 -5.86 -26.26 -1.81
C THR A 25 -4.71 -25.49 -1.19
N GLY A 26 -3.53 -26.11 -1.19
CA GLY A 26 -2.34 -25.51 -0.59
C GLY A 26 -2.10 -24.17 -1.26
N LEU A 27 -1.77 -23.16 -0.45
CA LEU A 27 -1.43 -21.83 -0.94
C LEU A 27 -0.26 -21.94 -1.93
N GLU A 28 -0.50 -21.61 -3.20
CA GLU A 28 0.51 -21.73 -4.25
C GLU A 28 1.62 -20.68 -4.05
N ARG A 29 2.89 -21.10 -4.05
CA ARG A 29 4.02 -20.18 -3.97
C ARG A 29 4.53 -19.82 -5.36
N ILE A 30 4.42 -18.56 -5.73
CA ILE A 30 4.96 -18.00 -6.97
C ILE A 30 6.39 -17.55 -6.70
N ASN A 31 7.35 -18.14 -7.42
CA ASN A 31 8.76 -17.75 -7.36
C ASN A 31 8.99 -16.40 -8.06
N TYR A 32 8.60 -15.33 -7.38
CA TYR A 32 8.79 -13.94 -7.79
C TYR A 32 9.06 -13.11 -6.53
N VAL A 33 10.04 -12.21 -6.61
CA VAL A 33 10.37 -11.28 -5.53
C VAL A 33 10.06 -9.88 -6.03
N PRO A 34 9.15 -9.11 -5.42
CA PRO A 34 8.96 -7.72 -5.80
C PRO A 34 10.24 -6.92 -5.55
N GLN A 35 10.60 -6.09 -6.52
CA GLN A 35 11.82 -5.29 -6.51
C GLN A 35 11.46 -3.83 -6.77
N LEU A 36 12.28 -2.91 -6.26
CA LEU A 36 12.20 -1.50 -6.66
C LEU A 36 12.43 -1.39 -8.17
N SER A 37 11.72 -0.48 -8.81
CA SER A 37 11.85 -0.25 -10.24
C SER A 37 13.30 0.16 -10.58
N PRO A 38 13.97 -0.51 -11.53
CA PRO A 38 15.32 -0.17 -11.96
C PRO A 38 15.37 1.07 -12.86
N ALA A 39 14.22 1.55 -13.34
CA ALA A 39 14.15 2.77 -14.12
C ALA A 39 14.61 3.99 -13.31
N THR A 40 15.35 4.90 -13.95
CA THR A 40 15.79 6.16 -13.36
C THR A 40 14.61 7.11 -13.17
N LEU A 41 13.89 6.97 -12.06
CA LEU A 41 12.73 7.78 -11.72
C LEU A 41 13.07 8.66 -10.52
N ALA A 42 12.84 9.98 -10.63
CA ALA A 42 12.99 10.89 -9.50
C ALA A 42 12.12 10.47 -8.29
N GLY A 43 11.01 9.78 -8.54
CA GLY A 43 10.09 9.26 -7.53
C GLY A 43 10.27 7.78 -7.19
N THR A 44 11.44 7.16 -7.41
CA THR A 44 11.66 5.75 -7.02
C THR A 44 11.49 5.55 -5.51
N LEU A 45 12.02 6.47 -4.72
CA LEU A 45 11.85 6.56 -3.28
C LEU A 45 11.53 8.01 -2.91
N THR A 46 10.46 8.24 -2.17
CA THR A 46 10.14 9.55 -1.58
C THR A 46 9.95 9.40 -0.08
N HIS A 47 9.47 10.44 0.60
CA HIS A 47 9.14 10.37 2.02
C HIS A 47 8.00 9.40 2.36
N SER A 48 7.05 9.20 1.45
CA SER A 48 5.81 8.45 1.71
C SER A 48 5.44 7.47 0.60
N THR A 49 6.29 7.34 -0.43
CA THR A 49 6.04 6.44 -1.57
C THR A 49 7.30 5.73 -2.00
N PHE A 50 7.14 4.55 -2.58
CA PHE A 50 8.19 3.89 -3.34
C PHE A 50 7.61 3.25 -4.61
N THR A 51 8.48 3.03 -5.59
CA THR A 51 8.08 2.54 -6.90
C THR A 51 8.67 1.15 -7.15
N LEU A 52 7.79 0.18 -7.39
CA LEU A 52 8.11 -1.21 -7.75
C LEU A 52 8.06 -1.42 -9.26
N GLU A 53 8.77 -2.43 -9.72
CA GLU A 53 8.50 -3.03 -11.03
C GLU A 53 7.09 -3.69 -11.04
N GLN A 54 6.38 -3.63 -12.17
CA GLN A 54 5.13 -4.38 -12.31
C GLN A 54 5.41 -5.90 -12.41
N PRO A 55 4.64 -6.75 -11.71
CA PRO A 55 4.78 -8.21 -11.70
C PRO A 55 4.20 -8.87 -12.96
N ARG A 56 4.68 -8.46 -14.14
CA ARG A 56 4.14 -8.87 -15.44
C ARG A 56 4.31 -10.37 -15.68
N GLY A 57 3.23 -11.03 -16.11
CA GLY A 57 3.24 -12.45 -16.45
C GLY A 57 3.46 -13.41 -15.27
N GLN A 58 3.59 -12.90 -14.04
CA GLN A 58 3.89 -13.74 -12.86
C GLN A 58 2.67 -14.56 -12.40
N PHE A 59 1.46 -14.10 -12.74
CA PHE A 59 0.19 -14.69 -12.30
C PHE A 59 -0.52 -15.53 -13.37
N SER A 60 0.18 -15.91 -14.45
CA SER A 60 -0.36 -16.81 -15.49
C SER A 60 -0.27 -18.28 -15.03
N ARG A 61 -1.02 -18.63 -13.97
CA ARG A 61 -1.07 -19.97 -13.38
C ARG A 61 -2.47 -20.58 -13.54
N LEU A 62 -2.55 -21.91 -13.58
CA LEU A 62 -3.83 -22.63 -13.77
C LEU A 62 -4.81 -22.43 -12.60
N ASN A 63 -4.31 -22.21 -11.38
CA ASN A 63 -5.13 -22.07 -10.18
C ASN A 63 -5.57 -20.63 -9.90
N ILE A 64 -5.17 -19.66 -10.73
CA ILE A 64 -5.52 -18.24 -10.58
C ILE A 64 -6.52 -17.90 -11.68
N SER A 65 -7.71 -17.44 -11.32
CA SER A 65 -8.75 -16.95 -12.24
C SER A 65 -8.39 -15.59 -12.87
N ASP A 66 -9.07 -15.19 -13.94
CA ASP A 66 -8.86 -13.88 -14.59
C ASP A 66 -9.32 -12.73 -13.70
N PHE A 67 -10.27 -13.03 -12.81
CA PHE A 67 -10.92 -12.07 -11.93
C PHE A 67 -10.47 -12.17 -10.48
N ASP A 68 -9.60 -13.14 -10.14
CA ASP A 68 -9.09 -13.27 -8.76
C ASP A 68 -8.33 -12.00 -8.38
N PRO A 69 -8.74 -11.31 -7.29
CA PRO A 69 -8.06 -10.12 -6.83
C PRO A 69 -6.60 -10.40 -6.46
N ILE A 70 -5.71 -9.64 -7.07
CA ILE A 70 -4.29 -9.60 -6.75
C ILE A 70 -4.05 -8.38 -5.87
N TRP A 71 -3.59 -8.61 -4.66
CA TRP A 71 -3.30 -7.58 -3.67
C TRP A 71 -1.79 -7.42 -3.49
N LEU A 72 -1.36 -6.18 -3.24
CA LEU A 72 -0.05 -5.93 -2.66
C LEU A 72 -0.19 -5.89 -1.14
N VAL A 73 0.51 -6.79 -0.45
CA VAL A 73 0.69 -6.72 1.00
C VAL A 73 1.84 -5.77 1.28
N VAL A 74 1.60 -4.74 2.08
CA VAL A 74 2.62 -3.84 2.60
C VAL A 74 2.77 -4.10 4.09
N ALA A 75 3.99 -4.42 4.54
CA ALA A 75 4.28 -4.72 5.93
C ALA A 75 5.50 -3.95 6.42
N HIS A 76 5.54 -3.63 7.72
CA HIS A 76 6.81 -3.37 8.37
C HIS A 76 7.70 -4.62 8.29
N SER A 77 9.01 -4.43 8.13
CA SER A 77 9.94 -5.56 7.98
C SER A 77 9.85 -6.57 9.14
N ASN A 78 9.73 -6.09 10.38
CA ASN A 78 9.55 -6.94 11.57
C ASN A 78 8.19 -7.68 11.62
N ALA A 79 7.14 -7.13 11.02
CA ALA A 79 5.81 -7.76 10.97
C ALA A 79 5.70 -8.82 9.86
N SER A 80 6.55 -8.74 8.82
CA SER A 80 6.51 -9.65 7.67
C SER A 80 6.65 -11.14 8.02
N GLN A 81 7.40 -11.46 9.09
CA GLN A 81 7.64 -12.84 9.53
C GLN A 81 6.40 -13.48 10.18
N ASN A 82 5.52 -12.66 10.76
CA ASN A 82 4.32 -13.10 11.45
C ASN A 82 3.05 -12.86 10.61
N PHE A 83 3.21 -12.54 9.33
CA PHE A 83 2.09 -12.30 8.45
C PHE A 83 1.27 -13.58 8.25
N ILE A 84 -0.05 -13.45 8.44
CA ILE A 84 -1.02 -14.50 8.13
C ILE A 84 -1.97 -13.94 7.07
N ALA A 85 -2.10 -14.66 5.95
CA ALA A 85 -3.01 -14.27 4.89
C ALA A 85 -4.47 -14.28 5.40
N PRO A 86 -5.25 -13.21 5.15
CA PRO A 86 -6.65 -13.18 5.52
C PRO A 86 -7.40 -14.30 4.80
N GLN A 87 -8.37 -14.92 5.47
CA GLN A 87 -9.17 -16.00 4.88
C GLN A 87 -10.30 -15.47 4.00
N ARG A 88 -10.74 -14.22 4.24
CA ARG A 88 -11.74 -13.53 3.45
C ARG A 88 -11.25 -12.13 3.12
N VAL A 89 -11.72 -11.59 2.00
CA VAL A 89 -11.32 -10.25 1.56
C VAL A 89 -11.72 -9.20 2.60
N GLU A 90 -12.86 -9.39 3.27
CA GLU A 90 -13.43 -8.52 4.31
C GLU A 90 -12.54 -8.40 5.56
N ASP A 91 -11.74 -9.42 5.85
CA ASP A 91 -10.85 -9.45 7.01
C ASP A 91 -9.50 -8.78 6.74
N SER A 92 -9.23 -8.37 5.50
CA SER A 92 -7.96 -7.74 5.12
C SER A 92 -7.78 -6.40 5.86
N PRO A 93 -6.65 -6.17 6.56
CA PRO A 93 -6.38 -4.88 7.18
C PRO A 93 -6.24 -3.77 6.13
N VAL A 94 -6.71 -2.58 6.51
CA VAL A 94 -6.66 -1.36 5.69
C VAL A 94 -5.51 -0.45 6.17
N PRO A 95 -5.12 0.60 5.40
CA PRO A 95 -4.01 1.46 5.81
C PRO A 95 -4.12 2.04 7.23
N ALA A 96 -5.33 2.34 7.72
CA ALA A 96 -5.55 2.83 9.09
C ALA A 96 -5.17 1.81 10.18
N ASP A 97 -5.22 0.50 9.89
CA ASP A 97 -4.86 -0.56 10.84
C ASP A 97 -3.34 -0.77 10.96
N PHE A 98 -2.57 -0.18 10.03
CA PHE A 98 -1.15 -0.45 9.85
C PHE A 98 -0.30 -0.25 11.12
N PRO A 99 -0.50 0.80 11.94
CA PRO A 99 0.25 0.96 13.18
C PRO A 99 0.05 -0.16 14.20
N GLN A 100 -1.13 -0.81 14.21
CA GLN A 100 -1.46 -1.86 15.17
C GLN A 100 -1.17 -3.26 14.62
N LYS A 101 -1.49 -3.50 13.35
CA LYS A 101 -1.35 -4.82 12.70
C LYS A 101 0.04 -5.04 12.11
N GLY A 102 0.76 -3.96 11.78
CA GLY A 102 2.07 -4.01 11.13
C GLY A 102 2.03 -4.35 9.64
N TYR A 103 0.85 -4.59 9.05
CA TYR A 103 0.64 -4.79 7.62
C TYR A 103 -0.77 -4.39 7.18
N TYR A 104 -0.94 -4.13 5.88
CA TYR A 104 -2.23 -3.90 5.21
C TYR A 104 -2.18 -4.34 3.75
N LEU A 105 -3.35 -4.46 3.11
CA LEU A 105 -3.48 -4.82 1.70
C LEU A 105 -3.91 -3.62 0.87
N THR A 106 -3.27 -3.43 -0.28
CA THR A 106 -3.49 -2.31 -1.19
C THR A 106 -3.36 -2.72 -2.66
N LEU A 107 -3.55 -1.77 -3.57
CA LEU A 107 -3.35 -1.92 -5.02
C LEU A 107 -4.08 -3.13 -5.59
N MET A 108 -5.39 -3.24 -5.31
CA MET A 108 -6.22 -4.31 -5.85
C MET A 108 -6.17 -4.29 -7.39
N ALA A 109 -5.73 -5.40 -7.96
CA ALA A 109 -5.61 -5.63 -9.40
C ALA A 109 -6.13 -7.02 -9.77
N ASN A 110 -5.97 -7.40 -11.02
CA ASN A 110 -6.24 -8.74 -11.53
C ASN A 110 -5.21 -9.10 -12.61
N ARG A 111 -5.23 -10.34 -13.11
CA ARG A 111 -4.18 -10.81 -14.03
C ARG A 111 -4.14 -10.01 -15.35
N ALA A 112 -5.27 -9.47 -15.80
CA ALA A 112 -5.35 -8.69 -17.04
C ALA A 112 -4.58 -7.37 -16.96
N LEU A 113 -4.36 -6.84 -15.74
CA LEU A 113 -3.55 -5.64 -15.51
C LEU A 113 -2.04 -5.93 -15.45
N TYR A 114 -1.64 -7.21 -15.41
CA TYR A 114 -0.23 -7.65 -15.41
C TYR A 114 0.09 -8.56 -16.59
N PRO A 115 -0.18 -8.13 -17.84
CA PRO A 115 0.01 -8.98 -19.01
C PRO A 115 1.48 -9.34 -19.17
N GLY A 116 1.74 -10.62 -19.49
CA GLY A 116 3.06 -11.09 -19.88
C GLY A 116 3.53 -10.49 -21.21
N GLY A 117 4.72 -10.90 -21.64
CA GLY A 117 5.32 -10.50 -22.93
C GLY A 117 6.30 -9.34 -22.84
N GLN A 118 6.94 -9.04 -23.98
CA GLN A 118 7.98 -8.03 -24.10
C GLN A 118 7.52 -6.68 -23.51
N PRO A 119 8.35 -5.99 -22.72
CA PRO A 119 8.11 -4.59 -22.41
C PRO A 119 8.13 -3.80 -23.72
N GLY A 120 6.99 -3.24 -24.11
CA GLY A 120 7.00 -2.13 -25.06
C GLY A 120 7.76 -0.94 -24.46
N ASN A 121 7.94 0.14 -25.21
CA ASN A 121 8.64 1.36 -24.75
C ASN A 121 7.92 2.11 -23.60
N GLN A 122 6.88 1.55 -23.01
CA GLN A 122 6.11 2.18 -21.95
C GLN A 122 6.64 1.77 -20.57
N LEU A 123 6.94 2.76 -19.73
CA LEU A 123 7.27 2.56 -18.33
C LEU A 123 6.10 1.88 -17.60
N ARG A 124 6.35 0.72 -16.99
CA ARG A 124 5.35 -0.08 -16.26
C ARG A 124 5.82 -0.27 -14.82
N VAL A 125 5.28 0.55 -13.92
CA VAL A 125 5.64 0.55 -12.51
C VAL A 125 4.40 0.51 -11.62
N LEU A 126 4.58 0.10 -10.36
CA LEU A 126 3.58 0.20 -9.31
C LEU A 126 4.10 1.14 -8.24
N ARG A 127 3.41 2.27 -8.04
CA ARG A 127 3.78 3.23 -7.01
C ARG A 127 2.96 2.98 -5.76
N VAL A 128 3.62 2.56 -4.69
CA VAL A 128 3.02 2.30 -3.39
C VAL A 128 2.90 3.62 -2.63
N GLY A 129 1.74 3.88 -2.03
CA GLY A 129 1.42 5.06 -1.24
C GLY A 129 1.04 6.33 -2.03
N ASN A 130 0.68 6.21 -3.31
CA ASN A 130 0.50 7.37 -4.18
C ASN A 130 -0.92 7.98 -4.19
N ASP A 131 -1.86 7.41 -3.46
CA ASP A 131 -3.25 7.90 -3.45
C ASP A 131 -3.52 8.74 -2.19
N THR A 132 -3.35 10.05 -2.33
CA THR A 132 -3.66 11.03 -1.28
C THR A 132 -5.15 11.35 -1.16
N GLY A 133 -5.98 10.85 -2.07
CA GLY A 133 -7.42 11.13 -2.12
C GLY A 133 -8.28 10.06 -1.46
N CYS A 134 -7.78 8.83 -1.34
CA CYS A 134 -8.52 7.75 -0.70
C CYS A 134 -8.44 7.80 0.83
N SER A 135 -9.57 7.45 1.48
CA SER A 135 -9.63 7.30 2.94
C SER A 135 -8.76 6.13 3.39
N PRO A 136 -7.93 6.27 4.44
CA PRO A 136 -7.11 5.17 4.95
C PRO A 136 -7.94 4.02 5.56
N THR A 137 -9.24 4.22 5.77
CA THR A 137 -10.19 3.17 6.18
C THR A 137 -10.77 2.36 5.02
N THR A 138 -10.53 2.80 3.77
CA THR A 138 -11.05 2.13 2.57
C THR A 138 -10.16 0.95 2.20
N ARG A 139 -10.78 -0.21 1.98
CA ARG A 139 -10.09 -1.42 1.51
C ARG A 139 -9.43 -1.19 0.16
N GLY A 140 -8.16 -1.57 0.03
CA GLY A 140 -7.41 -1.39 -1.21
C GLY A 140 -6.90 0.02 -1.49
N CYS A 141 -7.19 0.98 -0.60
CA CYS A 141 -6.64 2.32 -0.69
C CYS A 141 -5.11 2.28 -0.71
N ASN A 142 -4.51 3.02 -1.64
CA ASN A 142 -3.06 3.16 -1.79
C ASN A 142 -2.55 4.40 -1.04
N HIS A 143 -2.96 4.52 0.23
CA HIS A 143 -2.68 5.67 1.08
C HIS A 143 -1.17 5.87 1.30
N PRO A 144 -0.67 7.13 1.40
CA PRO A 144 0.72 7.42 1.70
C PRO A 144 1.27 6.67 2.91
N LEU A 145 2.51 6.21 2.80
CA LEU A 145 3.18 5.48 3.88
C LEU A 145 3.49 6.44 5.04
N PRO A 146 3.32 6.01 6.29
CA PRO A 146 3.32 6.90 7.45
C PRO A 146 4.72 7.36 7.91
N GLY A 147 5.80 6.75 7.40
CA GLY A 147 7.15 7.07 7.85
C GLY A 147 8.25 6.34 7.06
N PRO A 148 9.50 6.35 7.54
CA PRO A 148 10.65 5.87 6.77
C PRO A 148 10.74 4.34 6.59
N GLY A 149 9.95 3.55 7.33
CA GLY A 149 10.04 2.09 7.31
C GLY A 149 11.10 1.54 8.28
N PRO A 150 11.74 0.38 8.00
CA PRO A 150 11.74 -0.34 6.72
C PRO A 150 10.45 -1.10 6.42
N TYR A 151 10.11 -1.19 5.14
CA TYR A 151 8.96 -1.90 4.61
C TYR A 151 9.39 -3.12 3.79
N ARG A 152 8.56 -4.15 3.79
CA ARG A 152 8.63 -5.29 2.86
C ARG A 152 7.28 -5.48 2.20
N VAL A 153 7.28 -5.99 0.98
CA VAL A 153 6.05 -6.25 0.22
C VAL A 153 6.05 -7.64 -0.40
N LYS A 154 4.85 -8.19 -0.61
CA LYS A 154 4.61 -9.36 -1.45
C LYS A 154 3.26 -9.24 -2.13
N PHE A 155 3.03 -10.03 -3.17
CA PHE A 155 1.70 -10.16 -3.75
C PHE A 155 0.96 -11.34 -3.13
N LEU A 156 -0.34 -11.16 -2.92
CA LEU A 156 -1.27 -12.18 -2.46
C LEU A 156 -2.46 -12.22 -3.42
N VAL A 157 -2.74 -13.40 -3.95
CA VAL A 157 -3.90 -13.66 -4.79
C VAL A 157 -4.99 -14.26 -3.92
N MET A 158 -6.16 -13.62 -3.94
CA MET A 158 -7.33 -14.03 -3.18
C MET A 158 -8.41 -14.53 -4.14
N SER A 159 -9.13 -15.56 -3.75
CA SER A 159 -10.40 -15.97 -4.36
C SER A 159 -11.55 -15.74 -3.38
N ASP A 160 -12.77 -16.02 -3.83
CA ASP A 160 -13.97 -16.10 -2.98
C ASP A 160 -13.84 -17.12 -1.83
N ARG A 161 -12.97 -18.13 -1.99
CA ARG A 161 -12.69 -19.20 -1.03
C ARG A 161 -11.46 -18.94 -0.15
N GLY A 162 -10.81 -17.79 -0.32
CA GLY A 162 -9.63 -17.38 0.45
C GLY A 162 -8.34 -17.34 -0.38
N PRO A 163 -7.17 -17.33 0.27
CA PRO A 163 -5.89 -17.12 -0.40
C PRO A 163 -5.52 -18.32 -1.28
N VAL A 164 -5.19 -18.06 -2.55
CA VAL A 164 -4.88 -19.11 -3.54
C VAL A 164 -3.42 -19.13 -3.96
N ALA A 165 -2.75 -17.97 -4.00
CA ALA A 165 -1.33 -17.90 -4.32
C ALA A 165 -0.65 -16.70 -3.65
N GLU A 166 0.65 -16.78 -3.43
CA GLU A 166 1.46 -15.66 -2.93
C GLU A 166 2.88 -15.66 -3.50
N THR A 167 3.54 -14.50 -3.48
CA THR A 167 4.94 -14.36 -3.89
C THR A 167 5.89 -14.36 -2.70
N ASP A 168 7.19 -14.35 -2.98
CA ASP A 168 8.20 -14.06 -1.97
C ASP A 168 8.14 -12.60 -1.50
N TRP A 169 8.64 -12.37 -0.28
CA TRP A 169 8.80 -11.03 0.26
C TRP A 169 9.97 -10.32 -0.40
N SER A 170 9.80 -9.04 -0.72
CA SER A 170 10.87 -8.13 -1.16
C SER A 170 12.00 -8.02 -0.12
N SER A 171 13.11 -7.41 -0.53
CA SER A 171 14.08 -6.85 0.42
C SER A 171 13.50 -5.66 1.19
N ASP A 172 14.20 -5.24 2.24
CA ASP A 172 13.85 -4.06 3.02
C ASP A 172 13.92 -2.80 2.16
N THR A 173 12.84 -2.03 2.17
CA THR A 173 12.76 -0.71 1.55
C THR A 173 12.70 0.36 2.65
N ARG A 174 13.68 1.27 2.67
CA ARG A 174 13.64 2.48 3.49
C ARG A 174 13.29 3.68 2.63
N LEU A 175 12.32 4.45 3.08
CA LEU A 175 11.92 5.70 2.45
C LEU A 175 12.87 6.82 2.84
N GLN A 176 12.83 7.91 2.08
CA GLN A 176 13.59 9.10 2.40
C GLN A 176 13.05 9.70 3.71
N GLN A 177 13.95 10.08 4.61
CA GLN A 177 13.56 10.79 5.82
C GLN A 177 13.47 12.29 5.51
N ALA A 178 12.36 12.93 5.88
CA ALA A 178 12.27 14.38 5.82
C ALA A 178 13.01 14.94 7.03
N GLU A 179 14.02 15.76 6.79
CA GLU A 179 14.57 16.61 7.84
C GLU A 179 13.59 17.76 8.06
N ALA A 180 13.21 17.99 9.32
CA ALA A 180 12.44 19.17 9.67
C ALA A 180 13.30 20.39 9.35
N LEU A 181 12.85 21.21 8.40
CA LEU A 181 13.45 22.51 8.17
C LEU A 181 13.34 23.28 9.47
N GLN A 182 14.47 23.51 10.15
CA GLN A 182 14.49 24.42 11.28
C GLN A 182 14.14 25.80 10.73
N ALA A 183 12.93 26.27 11.04
CA ALA A 183 12.57 27.65 10.81
C ALA A 183 13.52 28.49 11.66
N ALA A 184 14.55 29.06 11.01
CA ALA A 184 15.35 30.08 11.65
C ALA A 184 14.38 31.16 12.17
N PRO A 185 14.53 31.65 13.41
CA PRO A 185 13.73 32.76 13.90
C PRO A 185 13.77 33.85 12.85
N GLY A 186 12.61 34.24 12.33
CA GLY A 186 12.51 35.12 11.18
C GLY A 186 13.32 36.38 11.42
N LEU A 187 14.52 36.45 10.84
CA LEU A 187 15.24 37.70 10.71
C LEU A 187 14.32 38.54 9.83
N ARG A 188 13.73 39.61 10.40
CA ARG A 188 12.85 40.52 9.64
C ARG A 188 13.58 40.82 8.34
N SER A 189 13.03 40.30 7.24
CA SER A 189 13.65 40.44 5.93
C SER A 189 13.93 41.93 5.74
N ALA A 190 15.12 42.29 5.25
CA ALA A 190 15.46 43.68 4.99
C ALA A 190 14.36 44.38 4.18
N GLY A 191 13.67 43.64 3.30
CA GLY A 191 12.50 44.11 2.57
C GLY A 191 11.32 44.53 3.45
N THR A 192 11.03 43.79 4.53
CA THR A 192 9.98 44.16 5.50
C THR A 192 10.31 45.46 6.22
N VAL A 193 11.59 45.68 6.58
CA VAL A 193 12.02 46.93 7.22
C VAL A 193 11.89 48.11 6.26
N VAL A 194 12.29 47.94 5.00
CA VAL A 194 12.16 48.96 3.96
C VAL A 194 10.69 49.30 3.68
N ILE A 195 9.81 48.29 3.59
CA ILE A 195 8.37 48.50 3.38
C ILE A 195 7.75 49.28 4.55
N ILE A 196 8.07 48.91 5.80
CA ILE A 196 7.56 49.63 6.98
C ILE A 196 8.04 51.10 6.95
N ALA A 197 9.32 51.34 6.65
CA ALA A 197 9.86 52.69 6.59
C ALA A 197 9.18 53.56 5.51
N ILE A 198 9.01 53.02 4.29
CA ILE A 198 8.32 53.72 3.20
C ILE A 198 6.88 54.04 3.59
N LEU A 199 6.15 53.06 4.14
CA LEU A 199 4.76 53.26 4.56
C LEU A 199 4.65 54.30 5.69
N SER A 200 5.57 54.31 6.65
CA SER A 200 5.62 55.32 7.72
C SER A 200 5.85 56.73 7.16
N VAL A 201 6.77 56.88 6.20
CA VAL A 201 7.03 58.19 5.56
C VAL A 201 5.82 58.66 4.75
N LEU A 202 5.23 57.79 3.93
CA LEU A 202 4.05 58.13 3.13
C LEU A 202 2.87 58.53 4.02
N LEU A 203 2.67 57.83 5.14
CA LEU A 203 1.62 58.17 6.11
C LEU A 203 1.86 59.55 6.74
N ALA A 204 3.10 59.87 7.13
CA ALA A 204 3.44 61.18 7.69
C ALA A 204 3.19 62.31 6.68
N VAL A 205 3.59 62.13 5.42
CA VAL A 205 3.33 63.10 4.33
C VAL A 205 1.83 63.30 4.14
N LEU A 206 1.05 62.21 4.09
CA LEU A 206 -0.40 62.26 3.95
C LEU A 206 -1.07 63.04 5.10
N LEU A 207 -0.69 62.75 6.34
CA LEU A 207 -1.22 63.43 7.53
C LEU A 207 -0.87 64.92 7.52
N THR A 208 0.35 65.28 7.14
CA THR A 208 0.80 66.67 7.07
C THR A 208 0.03 67.45 6.01
N ALA A 209 -0.19 66.85 4.83
CA ALA A 209 -0.99 67.45 3.77
C ALA A 209 -2.46 67.64 4.19
N LEU A 210 -3.04 66.64 4.88
CA LEU A 210 -4.41 66.73 5.40
C LEU A 210 -4.56 67.85 6.44
N LEU A 211 -3.61 67.96 7.37
CA LEU A 211 -3.55 69.04 8.36
C LEU A 211 -3.43 70.42 7.70
N GLY A 212 -2.55 70.55 6.70
CA GLY A 212 -2.40 71.79 5.94
C GLY A 212 -3.68 72.18 5.20
N LEU A 213 -4.34 71.20 4.56
CA LEU A 213 -5.64 71.42 3.91
C LEU A 213 -6.70 71.84 4.93
N LEU A 214 -6.76 71.20 6.09
CA LEU A 214 -7.69 71.55 7.15
C LEU A 214 -7.46 73.01 7.59
N ILE A 215 -6.23 73.38 7.92
CA ILE A 215 -5.89 74.75 8.34
C ILE A 215 -6.20 75.79 7.25
N TYR A 216 -6.04 75.44 5.98
CA TYR A 216 -6.34 76.34 4.86
C TYR A 216 -7.85 76.46 4.56
N THR A 217 -8.64 75.46 4.96
CA THR A 217 -10.11 75.43 4.72
C THR A 217 -10.94 75.89 5.92
N TRP A 218 -10.28 76.26 7.03
CA TRP A 218 -10.82 76.97 8.18
C TRP A 218 -10.42 78.44 8.15
#